data_AF-V9VY44-F1
#
_entry.id   AF-V9VY44-F1
#
_cell.length_a   1.000
_cell.length_b   1.000
_cell.length_c   1.000
_cell.angle_alpha   90.00
_cell.angle_beta   90.00
_cell.angle_gamma   90.00
#
_symmetry.space_group_name_H-M   'P 1'
#
loop_
_entity.id
_entity.type
_entity.pdbx_description
1 polymer ?
#
loop_
_entity_poly.entity_id
_entity_poly.type
_entity_poly.pdbx_seq_one_letter_code
_entity_poly.pdbx_strand_id
1 'polypeptide(L)' 'MEEKHGARKRRKTWRKLHIGFNPLSGGIVAASLTIERVGDRSAVAGLLRQLDGPVAKIIADRAYDGSPV' A
#
# COMPACT_ATOMS: atom_id res chain seq x y z
N MET A 1 42.17 12.52 -4.27
CA MET A 1 40.90 12.02 -4.82
C MET A 1 39.86 12.28 -3.77
N GLU A 2 39.27 13.47 -3.79
CA GLU A 2 38.21 13.82 -2.84
C GLU A 2 36.90 13.21 -3.34
N GLU A 3 36.31 12.31 -2.57
CA GLU A 3 34.97 11.82 -2.88
C GLU A 3 33.98 12.98 -2.78
N LYS A 4 33.54 13.48 -3.94
CA LYS A 4 32.63 14.61 -4.12
C LYS A 4 31.24 14.42 -3.46
N HIS A 5 30.98 13.25 -2.89
CA HIS A 5 29.73 12.89 -2.23
C HIS A 5 30.03 12.30 -0.86
N GLY A 6 30.20 13.19 0.12
CA GLY A 6 30.44 12.84 1.51
C GLY A 6 29.50 11.74 2.02
N ALA A 7 30.09 10.84 2.82
CA ALA A 7 29.51 9.78 3.65
C ALA A 7 28.18 9.18 3.14
N ARG A 8 28.19 7.88 2.81
CA ARG A 8 27.01 7.05 2.44
C ARG A 8 25.76 7.43 3.26
N LYS A 9 24.97 8.40 2.78
CA LYS A 9 23.77 8.87 3.47
C LYS A 9 22.89 7.65 3.68
N ARG A 10 22.45 7.43 4.92
CA ARG A 10 21.47 6.38 5.23
C ARG A 10 20.31 6.53 4.25
N ARG A 11 20.03 5.49 3.46
CA ARG A 11 18.96 5.54 2.44
C ARG A 11 17.68 6.04 3.10
N LYS A 12 17.06 7.07 2.52
CA LYS A 12 15.74 7.53 2.97
C LYS A 12 14.75 6.38 2.76
N THR A 13 14.13 5.95 3.85
CA THR A 13 13.02 4.98 3.84
C THR A 13 11.71 5.74 3.76
N TRP A 14 10.72 5.16 3.10
CA TRP A 14 9.37 5.71 2.98
C TRP A 14 8.36 4.63 3.36
N ARG A 15 7.14 5.04 3.71
CA ARG A 15 6.03 4.14 4.00
C ARG A 15 4.95 4.28 2.93
N LYS A 16 4.21 3.20 2.69
CA LYS A 16 3.05 3.17 1.80
C LYS A 16 1.78 3.23 2.64
N LEU A 17 0.89 4.17 2.32
CA LEU A 17 -0.44 4.22 2.90
C LEU A 17 -1.44 3.69 1.86
N HIS A 18 -1.98 2.50 2.11
CA HIS A 18 -3.02 1.89 1.31
C HIS A 18 -4.39 2.25 1.90
N ILE A 19 -5.34 2.64 1.05
CA ILE A 19 -6.66 3.13 1.46
C ILE A 19 -7.74 2.41 0.66
N GLY A 20 -8.74 1.88 1.37
CA GLY A 20 -9.99 1.41 0.78
C GLY A 20 -11.05 2.51 0.87
N PHE A 21 -11.61 2.91 -0.27
CA PHE A 21 -12.62 3.96 -0.37
C PHE A 21 -13.95 3.35 -0.85
N ASN A 22 -15.04 3.68 -0.16
CA ASN A 22 -16.39 3.30 -0.58
C ASN A 22 -17.01 4.46 -1.39
N PRO A 23 -17.23 4.29 -2.71
CA PRO A 23 -17.77 5.35 -3.55
C PRO A 23 -19.23 5.69 -3.27
N LEU A 24 -20.00 4.80 -2.64
CA LEU A 24 -21.41 5.05 -2.32
C LEU A 24 -21.56 5.95 -1.09
N SER A 25 -20.75 5.71 -0.05
CA SER A 25 -20.76 6.52 1.17
C SER A 25 -19.81 7.71 1.12
N GLY A 26 -18.85 7.72 0.20
CA GLY A 26 -17.79 8.73 0.13
C GLY A 26 -16.75 8.63 1.26
N GLY A 27 -16.69 7.49 1.96
CA GLY A 27 -15.84 7.29 3.13
C GLY A 27 -14.63 6.40 2.88
N ILE A 28 -13.58 6.60 3.69
CA ILE A 28 -12.51 5.61 3.85
C ILE A 28 -13.01 4.50 4.76
N VAL A 29 -12.98 3.27 4.27
CA VAL A 29 -13.50 2.08 4.96
C VAL A 29 -12.42 1.09 5.38
N ALA A 30 -11.19 1.26 4.87
CA ALA A 30 -10.01 0.49 5.28
C ALA A 30 -8.74 1.31 5.11
N ALA A 31 -7.74 1.10 5.95
CA ALA A 31 -6.43 1.73 5.80
C ALA A 31 -5.30 0.81 6.30
N SER A 32 -4.15 0.84 5.64
CA SER A 32 -2.97 0.10 6.07
C SER A 32 -1.69 0.86 5.76
N LEU A 33 -0.80 0.99 6.74
CA LEU A 33 0.49 1.64 6.60
C LEU A 33 1.60 0.58 6.58
N THR A 34 2.26 0.41 5.43
CA THR A 34 3.31 -0.61 5.23
C THR A 34 4.67 0.04 4.94
N ILE A 35 5.75 -0.75 5.04
CA ILE A 35 7.08 -0.32 4.62
C ILE A 35 7.21 -0.39 3.09
N GLU A 36 8.20 0.29 2.53
CA GLU A 36 8.42 0.38 1.07
C GLU A 36 8.55 -0.97 0.36
N ARG A 37 8.95 -2.01 1.10
CA ARG A 37 9.20 -3.37 0.59
C ARG A 37 7.93 -4.21 0.43
N VAL A 38 6.84 -3.83 1.08
CA VAL A 38 5.57 -4.55 0.94
C VAL A 38 4.99 -4.23 -0.43
N GLY A 39 4.75 -5.27 -1.22
CA GLY A 39 4.08 -5.14 -2.52
C GLY A 39 2.61 -4.77 -2.35
N ASP A 40 2.07 -4.03 -3.31
CA ASP A 40 0.70 -3.50 -3.21
C ASP A 40 -0.34 -4.64 -3.17
N ARG A 41 -0.08 -5.71 -3.93
CA ARG A 41 -0.85 -6.98 -3.93
C ARG A 41 -0.94 -7.63 -2.56
N SER A 42 0.16 -7.67 -1.81
CA SER A 42 0.20 -8.30 -0.49
C SER A 42 -0.58 -7.48 0.56
N ALA A 43 -0.83 -6.19 0.30
CA ALA A 43 -1.63 -5.34 1.19
C ALA A 43 -3.15 -5.57 1.05
N VAL A 44 -3.62 -6.13 -0.07
CA VAL A 44 -5.06 -6.31 -0.37
C VAL A 44 -5.77 -7.12 0.70
N ALA A 45 -5.22 -8.27 1.07
CA ALA A 45 -5.84 -9.15 2.06
C ALA A 45 -6.00 -8.44 3.43
N GLY A 46 -5.01 -7.63 3.82
CA GLY A 46 -5.06 -6.85 5.04
C GLY A 46 -6.12 -5.74 5.03
N LEU A 47 -6.39 -5.15 3.87
CA LEU A 47 -7.46 -4.16 3.70
C LEU A 47 -8.84 -4.82 3.73
N LEU A 48 -9.02 -5.94 3.03
CA LEU A 48 -10.32 -6.64 2.97
C LEU A 48 -10.77 -7.17 4.32
N ARG A 49 -9.83 -7.58 5.18
CA ARG A 49 -10.12 -8.03 6.55
C ARG A 49 -10.68 -6.93 7.47
N GLN A 50 -10.59 -5.66 7.08
CA GLN A 50 -11.14 -4.54 7.85
C GLN A 50 -12.60 -4.24 7.49
N LEU A 51 -13.11 -4.85 6.41
CA LEU A 51 -14.46 -4.58 5.93
C LEU A 51 -15.45 -5.55 6.58
N ASP A 52 -16.54 -4.99 7.11
CA ASP A 52 -17.64 -5.77 7.67
C ASP A 52 -18.56 -6.24 6.54
N GLY A 53 -18.22 -7.39 5.96
CA GLY A 53 -19.07 -8.10 5.01
C GLY A 53 -18.43 -8.39 3.64
N PRO A 54 -19.18 -9.03 2.74
CA PRO A 54 -18.68 -9.44 1.44
C PRO A 54 -18.39 -8.23 0.54
N VAL A 55 -17.23 -8.25 -0.12
CA VAL A 55 -16.85 -7.24 -1.11
C VAL A 55 -17.26 -7.70 -2.50
N ALA A 56 -18.23 -7.00 -3.09
CA ALA A 56 -18.75 -7.34 -4.41
C ALA A 56 -17.78 -7.00 -5.56
N LYS A 57 -17.06 -5.88 -5.45
CA LYS A 57 -16.14 -5.40 -6.49
C LYS A 57 -15.03 -4.55 -5.89
N ILE A 58 -13.82 -4.73 -6.41
CA ILE A 58 -12.66 -3.88 -6.14
C ILE A 58 -12.26 -3.22 -7.44
N ILE A 59 -11.96 -1.92 -7.38
CA ILE A 59 -11.35 -1.16 -8.47
C ILE A 59 -10.05 -0.61 -7.92
N ALA A 60 -8.95 -1.01 -8.52
CA ALA A 60 -7.61 -0.60 -8.13
C ALA A 60 -6.77 -0.37 -9.39
N ASP A 61 -5.59 0.21 -9.21
CA ASP A 61 -4.62 0.23 -10.29
C ASP A 61 -4.07 -1.19 -10.54
N ARG A 62 -3.35 -1.34 -11.66
CA ARG A 62 -2.78 -2.63 -12.07
C ARG A 62 -1.68 -3.14 -11.14
N ALA A 63 -1.16 -2.33 -10.22
CA ALA A 63 -0.17 -2.79 -9.24
C ALA A 63 -0.78 -3.77 -8.23
N TYR A 64 -2.10 -3.78 -8.08
CA TYR A 64 -2.84 -4.73 -7.23
C TYR A 64 -3.26 -6.03 -7.96
N ASP A 65 -2.95 -6.18 -9.25
CA ASP A 65 -3.32 -7.38 -10.04
C ASP A 65 -2.47 -8.61 -9.72
N GLY A 66 -3.10 -9.75 -9.47
CA GLY A 66 -2.45 -11.06 -9.35
C GLY A 66 -2.47 -11.65 -7.94
N SER A 67 -1.81 -12.79 -7.77
CA SER A 67 -1.77 -13.48 -6.47
C SER A 67 -0.93 -12.70 -5.45
N PRO A 68 -1.33 -12.68 -4.17
CA PRO A 68 -0.47 -12.19 -3.10
C PRO A 68 0.88 -12.93 -3.14
N VAL A 69 1.98 -12.17 -3.02
CA VAL A 69 3.33 -12.73 -2.83
C VAL A 69 3.66 -12.87 -1.36
#